data_AF-Q7WRL1-F1
#
_entry.id   AF-Q7WRL1-F1
#
_cell.length_a   1.000
_cell.length_b   1.000
_cell.length_c   1.000
_cell.angle_alpha   90.00
_cell.angle_beta   90.00
_cell.angle_gamma   90.00
#
_symmetry.space_group_name_H-M   'P 1'
#
loop_
_entity.id
_entity.type
_entity.pdbx_description
1 polymer ?
#
loop_
_entity_poly.entity_id
_entity_poly.type
_entity_poly.pdbx_seq_one_letter_code
_entity_poly.pdbx_strand_id
1 'polypeptide(L)' 'MRVADFTFELPDSLIARHPLAERRSSRLLTLDG' A
#
# COMPACT_ATOMS: atom_id res chain seq x y z
N MET A 1 6.99 3.68 -22.39
CA MET A 1 6.67 4.03 -20.99
C MET A 1 7.98 4.14 -20.23
N ARG A 2 8.18 5.18 -19.41
CA ARG A 2 9.43 5.34 -18.64
C ARG A 2 9.15 5.05 -17.17
N VAL A 3 10.06 4.35 -16.49
CA VAL A 3 9.90 4.01 -15.06
C VAL A 3 9.76 5.26 -14.19
N ALA A 4 10.44 6.34 -14.57
CA ALA A 4 10.39 7.62 -13.87
C ALA A 4 8.99 8.22 -13.76
N ASP A 5 8.07 7.86 -14.68
CA ASP A 5 6.70 8.34 -14.71
C ASP A 5 5.85 7.79 -13.52
N PHE A 6 6.38 6.85 -12.74
CA PHE A 6 5.67 6.12 -11.67
C PHE A 6 6.27 6.34 -10.26
N THR A 7 6.76 7.54 -9.99
CA THR A 7 7.33 7.88 -8.67
C THR A 7 6.24 8.38 -7.72
N PHE A 8 6.27 7.93 -6.47
CA PHE A 8 5.41 8.44 -5.39
C PHE A 8 6.18 8.48 -4.07
N GLU A 9 5.76 9.35 -3.14
CA GLU A 9 6.32 9.41 -1.80
C GLU A 9 5.68 8.34 -0.90
N LEU A 10 6.49 7.43 -0.37
CA LEU A 10 6.04 6.39 0.56
C LEU A 10 6.74 6.57 1.91
N PRO A 11 6.06 7.08 2.94
CA PRO A 11 6.60 7.13 4.29
C PRO A 11 6.88 5.72 4.85
N ASP A 12 8.05 5.54 5.45
CA ASP A 12 8.50 4.25 6.01
C ASP A 12 7.55 3.70 7.09
N SER A 13 6.88 4.60 7.82
CA SER A 13 5.89 4.25 8.86
C SER A 13 4.62 3.60 8.32
N LEU A 14 4.32 3.76 7.03
CA LEU A 14 3.15 3.15 6.39
C LEU A 14 3.43 1.74 5.86
N ILE A 15 4.68 1.27 5.91
CA ILE A 15 5.08 -0.06 5.47
C ILE A 15 4.86 -1.06 6.61
N ALA A 16 3.84 -1.91 6.47
CA ALA A 16 3.59 -2.99 7.43
C ALA A 16 4.75 -4.00 7.40
N ARG A 17 5.41 -4.21 8.55
CA ARG A 17 6.49 -5.21 8.71
C ARG A 17 5.98 -6.59 9.15
N HIS A 18 4.78 -6.63 9.72
CA HIS A 18 4.10 -7.82 10.22
C HIS A 18 2.60 -7.71 9.92
N PRO A 19 1.87 -8.83 9.78
CA PRO A 19 0.42 -8.80 9.62
C PRO A 19 -0.27 -8.26 10.88
N LEU A 20 -1.49 -7.76 10.71
CA LEU A 20 -2.35 -7.42 11.84
C LEU A 20 -2.71 -8.68 12.66
N ALA A 21 -2.88 -8.50 13.96
CA ALA A 21 -3.28 -9.57 14.88
C ALA A 21 -4.60 -10.24 14.45
N GLU A 22 -5.57 -9.44 14.01
CA GLU A 22 -6.77 -9.90 13.35
C GLU A 22 -6.64 -9.74 11.83
N ARG A 23 -6.55 -10.86 11.11
CA ARG A 23 -6.26 -10.86 9.66
C ARG A 23 -7.30 -10.12 8.82
N ARG A 24 -8.57 -10.19 9.22
CA ARG A 24 -9.70 -9.57 8.50
C ARG A 24 -9.79 -8.06 8.72
N SER A 25 -9.04 -7.52 9.66
CA SER A 25 -9.05 -6.08 9.98
C SER A 25 -8.12 -5.26 9.07
N SER A 26 -7.49 -5.90 8.08
CA SER A 26 -6.74 -5.21 7.03
C SER A 26 -7.68 -4.46 6.09
N ARG A 27 -7.25 -3.29 5.58
CA ARG A 27 -8.03 -2.50 4.62
C ARG A 27 -7.92 -3.09 3.21
N LEU A 28 -9.01 -3.06 2.46
CA LEU A 28 -9.06 -3.39 1.03
C LEU A 28 -9.35 -2.12 0.23
N LEU A 29 -8.42 -1.73 -0.65
CA LEU A 29 -8.65 -0.64 -1.61
C LEU A 29 -9.40 -1.18 -2.83
N THR A 30 -10.53 -0.58 -3.15
CA THR A 30 -11.33 -0.87 -4.35
C THR A 30 -11.40 0.38 -5.21
N LEU A 31 -11.15 0.23 -6.51
CA LEU A 31 -11.22 1.30 -7.50
C LEU A 31 -12.03 0.80 -8.69
N ASP A 32 -12.95 1.63 -9.19
CA ASP A 32 -13.62 1.42 -10.46
C ASP A 32 -12.80 2.11 -11.56
N GLY A 33 -12.52 1.40 -12.66
CA GLY A 33 -11.62 1.82 -13.74
C GLY A 33 -12.29 2.58 -14.88
#